data_AF-A0A023B9R1-F1
#
_entry.id   AF-A0A023B9R1-F1
#
_cell.length_a   1.000
_cell.length_b   1.000
_cell.length_c   1.000
_cell.angle_alpha   90.00
_cell.angle_beta   90.00
_cell.angle_gamma   90.00
#
_symmetry.space_group_name_H-M   'P 1'
#
loop_
_entity.id
_entity.type
_entity.pdbx_description
1 polymer ?
#
loop_
_entity_poly.entity_id
_entity_poly.type
_entity_poly.pdbx_seq_one_letter_code
_entity_poly.pdbx_strand_id
1 'polypeptide(L)'
;MLTPSGRFVTNVSICFTMSDFHPETWNPAWNMVTVLLGIRSFMEAEPGTTGGFPSTSAAKQKFAKESTAYNSKDAVFKKLFPSLS
;
A
#
# COMPACT_ATOMS: atom_id res chain seq x y z
N MET A 1 0.55 -4.19 3.18
CA MET A 1 -0.53 -3.99 2.17
C MET A 1 -1.61 -5.05 2.39
N LEU A 2 -2.90 -4.74 2.28
CA LEU A 2 -3.97 -5.75 2.48
C LEU A 2 -4.57 -6.22 1.15
N THR A 3 -4.94 -5.30 0.27
CA THR A 3 -5.44 -5.59 -1.07
C THR A 3 -4.28 -5.88 -2.04
N PRO A 4 -4.34 -6.94 -2.85
CA PRO A 4 -3.35 -7.17 -3.91
C PRO A 4 -3.26 -5.99 -4.86
N SER A 5 -2.05 -5.44 -5.06
CA SER A 5 -1.82 -4.25 -5.89
C SER A 5 -0.80 -4.47 -7.02
N GLY A 6 -0.03 -5.55 -6.96
CA GLY A 6 1.13 -5.76 -7.82
C GLY A 6 2.33 -4.87 -7.51
N ARG A 7 2.31 -4.10 -6.41
CA ARG A 7 3.42 -3.24 -5.99
C ARG A 7 4.10 -3.70 -4.71
N PHE A 8 3.32 -4.13 -3.74
CA PHE A 8 3.79 -4.65 -2.47
C PHE A 8 3.14 -6.00 -2.20
N VAL A 9 3.90 -6.91 -1.58
CA VAL A 9 3.39 -8.18 -1.09
C VAL A 9 2.36 -7.90 0.01
N THR A 10 1.25 -8.61 -0.01
CA THR A 10 0.22 -8.47 1.01
C THR A 10 0.72 -9.01 2.35
N ASN A 11 0.29 -8.39 3.45
CA ASN A 11 0.63 -8.78 4.83
C ASN A 11 2.13 -8.86 5.14
N VAL A 12 2.96 -8.15 4.38
CA VAL A 12 4.41 -8.02 4.62
C VAL A 12 4.74 -6.57 4.95
N SER A 13 5.69 -6.38 5.87
CA SER A 13 6.23 -5.06 6.21
C SER A 13 6.89 -4.39 5.01
N ILE A 14 6.68 -3.08 4.88
CA ILE A 14 7.21 -2.28 3.77
C ILE A 14 8.28 -1.36 4.34
N CYS A 15 9.48 -1.41 3.76
CA CYS A 15 10.55 -0.47 4.11
C CYS A 15 10.40 0.82 3.29
N PHE A 16 10.27 1.96 3.99
CA PHE A 16 10.32 3.30 3.41
C PHE A 16 10.79 4.32 4.45
N THR A 17 11.14 5.54 4.04
CA THR A 17 11.80 6.57 4.87
C THR A 17 11.06 6.94 6.17
N MET A 18 9.77 6.61 6.30
CA MET A 18 8.96 6.90 7.49
C MET A 18 8.64 5.66 8.33
N SER A 19 9.21 4.50 7.99
CA SER A 19 9.07 3.25 8.76
C SER A 19 10.20 3.05 9.76
N ASP A 20 10.01 2.10 10.68
CA ASP A 20 10.99 1.65 11.67
C ASP A 20 12.25 1.02 11.06
N PHE A 21 12.25 0.73 9.76
CA PHE A 21 13.45 0.32 9.02
C PHE A 21 14.50 1.44 8.93
N HIS A 22 14.10 2.71 9.07
CA HIS A 22 14.98 3.87 8.99
C HIS A 22 14.78 4.80 10.21
N PRO A 23 15.18 4.36 11.43
CA PRO A 23 15.04 5.18 12.63
C PRO A 23 15.79 6.51 12.54
N GLU A 24 16.86 6.57 11.73
CA GLU A 24 17.67 7.76 11.48
C GLU A 24 16.95 8.84 10.68
N THR A 25 15.98 8.47 9.84
CA THR A 25 15.22 9.43 9.02
C THR A 25 13.81 9.69 9.55
N TRP A 26 13.37 8.98 10.59
CA TRP A 26 12.03 9.14 11.13
C TRP A 26 11.85 10.47 11.86
N ASN A 27 10.73 11.16 11.61
CA ASN A 27 10.41 12.44 12.23
C ASN A 27 9.06 12.39 12.95
N PRO A 28 9.00 12.63 14.28
CA PRO A 28 7.76 12.60 15.05
C PRO A 28 6.75 13.69 14.66
N ALA A 29 7.18 14.74 13.95
CA ALA A 29 6.30 15.79 13.46
C ALA A 29 5.45 15.37 12.25
N TRP A 30 5.76 14.23 11.61
CA TRP A 30 4.96 13.72 10.49
C TRP A 30 3.61 13.22 10.97
N ASN A 31 2.56 13.91 10.53
CA ASN A 31 1.19 13.49 10.77
C ASN A 31 0.75 12.40 9.77
N MET A 32 -0.43 11.83 10.01
CA MET A 32 -0.98 10.76 9.17
C MET A 32 -1.16 11.16 7.70
N VAL A 33 -1.47 12.42 7.41
CA VAL A 33 -1.62 12.90 6.02
C VAL A 33 -0.28 12.84 5.29
N THR A 34 0.79 13.32 5.93
CA THR A 34 2.15 13.24 5.37
C THR A 34 2.58 11.80 5.13
N VAL A 35 2.30 10.89 6.08
CA VAL A 35 2.61 9.47 5.94
C VAL A 35 1.85 8.84 4.77
N LEU A 36 0.55 9.11 4.64
CA LEU A 36 -0.27 8.59 3.53
C LEU A 36 0.18 9.12 2.17
N LEU A 37 0.58 10.40 2.09
CA LEU A 37 1.16 10.98 0.88
C LEU A 37 2.50 10.32 0.51
N GLY A 38 3.35 10.06 1.51
CA GLY A 38 4.59 9.32 1.32
C GLY A 38 4.35 7.92 0.77
N ILE A 39 3.40 7.17 1.33
CA ILE A 39 3.01 5.85 0.84
C ILE A 39 2.50 5.93 -0.61
N ARG A 40 1.66 6.92 -0.93
CA ARG A 40 1.16 7.12 -2.31
C ARG A 40 2.31 7.36 -3.29
N SER A 41 3.24 8.25 -2.98
CA SER A 41 4.42 8.48 -3.83
C SER A 41 5.24 7.20 -3.99
N PHE A 42 5.40 6.43 -2.92
CA PHE A 42 6.18 5.20 -2.91
C PHE A 42 5.53 4.05 -3.71
N MET A 43 4.20 4.08 -3.89
CA MET A 43 3.49 3.15 -4.76
C MET A 43 3.87 3.30 -6.25
N GLU A 44 4.31 4.49 -6.66
CA GLU A 44 4.74 4.82 -8.03
C GLU A 44 6.24 4.54 -8.26
N ALA A 45 7.01 4.33 -7.19
CA ALA A 45 8.44 4.02 -7.27
C ALA A 45 8.72 2.54 -7.64
N GLU A 46 9.96 2.26 -8.03
CA GLU A 46 10.43 0.91 -8.37
C GLU A 46 10.37 -0.08 -7.18
N PRO A 47 10.17 -1.39 -7.42
CA PRO A 47 9.91 -2.39 -6.39
C PRO A 47 11.14 -2.83 -5.58
N GLY A 48 12.30 -2.17 -5.73
CA GLY A 48 13.58 -2.53 -5.11
C GLY A 48 13.67 -2.32 -3.58
N THR A 49 12.56 -2.40 -2.86
CA THR A 49 12.48 -2.22 -1.40
C THR A 49 11.91 -3.47 -0.73
N THR A 50 12.15 -3.64 0.58
CA THR A 50 11.54 -4.71 1.39
C THR A 50 10.02 -4.70 1.24
N GLY A 51 9.46 -5.89 0.99
CA GLY A 51 8.03 -6.06 0.74
C GLY A 51 7.60 -5.66 -0.66
N GLY A 52 8.50 -5.19 -1.53
CA GLY A 52 8.23 -4.92 -2.94
C GLY A 52 7.88 -6.19 -3.71
N PHE A 53 6.97 -6.06 -4.67
CA PHE A 53 6.54 -7.14 -5.54
C PHE A 53 6.84 -6.78 -7.00
N PRO A 54 7.86 -7.39 -7.62
CA PRO A 54 8.15 -7.20 -9.04
C PRO A 54 6.99 -7.72 -9.89
N SER A 55 6.35 -6.84 -10.66
CA SER A 55 5.24 -7.23 -11.55
C SER A 55 5.17 -6.33 -12.77
N THR A 56 4.47 -6.81 -13.80
CA THR A 56 4.25 -6.07 -15.04
C THR A 56 3.13 -5.04 -14.90
N SER A 57 3.13 -4.02 -15.74
CA SER A 57 2.02 -3.05 -15.82
C SER A 57 0.67 -3.74 -16.07
N ALA A 58 0.66 -4.81 -16.88
CA ALA A 58 -0.55 -5.61 -17.12
C ALA A 58 -1.07 -6.29 -15.85
N ALA A 59 -0.18 -6.84 -15.01
CA ALA A 59 -0.56 -7.43 -13.73
C ALA A 59 -1.13 -6.39 -12.77
N LYS A 60 -0.49 -5.20 -12.67
CA LYS A 60 -0.98 -4.07 -11.85
C LYS A 60 -2.38 -3.62 -12.30
N GLN A 61 -2.61 -3.49 -13.61
CA GLN A 61 -3.93 -3.15 -14.15
C GLN A 61 -4.99 -4.22 -13.85
N LYS A 62 -4.62 -5.50 -13.92
CA LYS A 62 -5.51 -6.61 -13.52
C LYS A 62 -5.90 -6.49 -12.05
N PHE A 63 -4.93 -6.34 -11.14
CA PHE A 63 -5.20 -6.16 -9.72
C PHE A 63 -6.08 -4.94 -9.43
N ALA A 64 -5.85 -3.82 -10.12
CA ALA A 64 -6.69 -2.64 -9.98
C ALA A 64 -8.16 -2.92 -10.33
N LYS A 65 -8.43 -3.62 -11.44
CA LYS A 65 -9.80 -4.00 -11.85
C LYS A 65 -10.47 -4.96 -10.85
N GLU A 66 -9.70 -5.85 -10.24
CA GLU A 66 -10.22 -6.85 -9.29
C GLU A 66 -10.35 -6.32 -7.86
N SER A 67 -9.69 -5.20 -7.53
CA SER A 67 -9.53 -4.69 -6.17
C SER A 67 -10.84 -4.37 -5.46
N THR A 68 -11.82 -3.77 -6.13
CA THR A 68 -13.13 -3.45 -5.54
C THR A 68 -13.85 -4.72 -5.13
N ALA A 69 -13.98 -5.69 -6.05
CA ALA A 69 -14.64 -6.97 -5.76
C ALA A 69 -13.91 -7.78 -4.69
N TYR A 70 -12.59 -7.65 -4.58
CA TYR A 70 -11.80 -8.22 -3.50
C TYR A 70 -12.16 -7.55 -2.15
N ASN A 71 -12.17 -6.22 -2.09
CA ASN A 71 -12.41 -5.47 -0.86
C ASN A 71 -13.85 -5.59 -0.34
N SER A 72 -14.86 -5.66 -1.22
CA SER A 72 -16.27 -5.80 -0.82
C SER A 72 -16.57 -7.13 -0.09
N LYS A 73 -15.68 -8.12 -0.18
CA LYS A 73 -15.77 -9.37 0.58
C LYS A 73 -15.35 -9.20 2.05
N ASP A 74 -14.53 -8.19 2.35
CA ASP A 74 -14.05 -7.91 3.69
C ASP A 74 -15.11 -7.15 4.51
N ALA A 75 -15.50 -7.70 5.65
CA ALA A 75 -16.52 -7.10 6.53
C ALA A 75 -16.03 -5.80 7.19
N VAL A 76 -14.74 -5.69 7.50
CA VAL A 76 -14.12 -4.50 8.08
C VAL A 76 -14.08 -3.39 7.03
N PHE A 77 -13.70 -3.71 5.79
CA PHE A 77 -13.70 -2.73 4.70
C PHE A 77 -15.09 -2.14 4.49
N LYS A 78 -16.12 -2.98 4.39
CA LYS A 78 -17.53 -2.53 4.27
C LYS A 78 -17.97 -1.64 5.43
N LYS A 79 -17.58 -1.99 6.65
CA LYS A 79 -17.94 -1.22 7.84
C LYS A 79 -17.27 0.16 7.87
N LEU A 80 -16.00 0.25 7.48
CA LEU A 80 -15.22 1.48 7.55
C LEU A 80 -15.40 2.39 6.32
N PHE A 81 -15.70 1.81 5.16
CA PHE A 81 -15.78 2.51 3.87
C PHE A 81 -17.07 2.15 3.09
N PRO A 82 -18.27 2.41 3.65
CA PRO A 82 -19.54 1.97 3.07
C PRO A 82 -19.85 2.58 1.70
N SER A 83 -19.29 3.74 1.36
CA SER A 83 -19.46 4.38 0.04
C SER A 83 -18.57 3.79 -1.05
N LEU A 84 -17.60 2.94 -0.69
CA LEU A 84 -16.61 2.33 -1.59
C LEU A 84 -16.82 0.82 -1.79
N SER A 85 -17.83 0.24 -1.15
CA SER A 85 -18.05 -1.20 -1.07
C SER A 85 -19.23 -1.72 -1.86
#